data_AF-A0A501Q3S9-F1
#
_entry.id   AF-A0A501Q3S9-F1
#
_cell.length_a   1.000
_cell.length_b   1.000
_cell.length_c   1.000
_cell.angle_alpha   90.00
_cell.angle_beta   90.00
_cell.angle_gamma   90.00
#
_symmetry.space_group_name_H-M   'P 1'
#
loop_
_entity.id
_entity.type
_entity.pdbx_description
1 polymer ?
#
loop_
_entity_poly.entity_id
_entity_poly.type
_entity_poly.pdbx_seq_one_letter_code
_entity_poly.pdbx_strand_id
1 'polypeptide(L)'
;MNTYEQKLSLLAEMIAFAIIDGKLHDREYQFLSIVAQELQVKSEDFKNLFHEELKALPIKSEQQRIHQFYRLALLMHCDGVLHEKEEIAIKQMGVNMGLNPFAIKRILKAMEESPNGMIDPGMLIDIFKEQLN
;
A
#
# COMPACT_ATOMS: atom_id res chain seq x y z
N MET A 1 11.48 -12.45 -10.39
CA MET A 1 10.14 -12.71 -10.98
C MET A 1 9.31 -11.45 -10.77
N ASN A 2 9.06 -10.68 -11.82
CA ASN A 2 8.14 -9.54 -11.79
C ASN A 2 7.63 -9.34 -13.22
N THR A 3 6.68 -10.16 -13.64
CA THR A 3 6.06 -10.00 -14.97
C THR A 3 5.21 -8.73 -14.99
N TYR A 4 5.08 -8.10 -16.15
CA TYR A 4 4.30 -6.88 -16.30
C TYR A 4 2.85 -7.04 -15.79
N GLU A 5 2.24 -8.21 -16.02
CA GLU A 5 0.92 -8.56 -15.49
C GLU A 5 0.85 -8.58 -13.96
N GLN A 6 1.90 -9.02 -13.26
CA GLN A 6 1.92 -9.00 -11.78
C GLN A 6 1.92 -7.57 -11.26
N LYS A 7 2.60 -6.65 -11.95
CA LYS A 7 2.61 -5.22 -11.62
C LYS A 7 1.23 -4.59 -11.84
N LEU A 8 0.56 -4.94 -12.93
CA LEU A 8 -0.81 -4.49 -13.21
C LEU A 8 -1.81 -5.04 -12.20
N SER A 9 -1.74 -6.33 -11.88
CA SER A 9 -2.61 -6.96 -10.88
C SER A 9 -2.42 -6.34 -9.50
N LEU A 10 -1.18 -6.04 -9.13
CA LEU A 10 -0.86 -5.33 -7.90
C LEU A 10 -1.48 -3.92 -7.90
N LEU A 11 -1.30 -3.14 -8.97
CA LEU A 11 -1.91 -1.81 -9.07
C LEU A 11 -3.44 -1.87 -9.06
N ALA A 12 -4.06 -2.84 -9.72
CA ALA A 12 -5.51 -3.04 -9.68
C ALA A 12 -5.99 -3.29 -8.25
N GLU A 13 -5.29 -4.15 -7.49
CA GLU A 13 -5.58 -4.35 -6.09
C GLU A 13 -5.44 -3.04 -5.30
N MET A 14 -4.37 -2.28 -5.54
CA MET A 14 -4.13 -0.99 -4.88
C MET A 14 -5.23 0.02 -5.15
N ILE A 15 -5.69 0.12 -6.40
CA ILE A 15 -6.80 0.99 -6.78
C ILE A 15 -8.08 0.54 -6.06
N ALA A 16 -8.37 -0.76 -6.04
CA ALA A 16 -9.54 -1.29 -5.34
C ALA A 16 -9.51 -1.03 -3.82
N PHE A 17 -8.32 -0.87 -3.22
CA PHE A 17 -8.16 -0.51 -1.81
C PHE A 17 -8.24 1.00 -1.55
N ALA A 18 -7.73 1.80 -2.49
CA ALA A 18 -7.75 3.26 -2.37
C ALA A 18 -9.16 3.83 -2.52
N ILE A 19 -10.04 3.12 -3.24
CA ILE A 19 -11.45 3.47 -3.36
C ILE A 19 -12.17 3.08 -2.06
N ILE A 20 -12.42 4.07 -1.21
CA ILE A 20 -13.21 3.93 0.02
C ILE A 20 -14.54 4.65 -0.22
N ASP A 21 -15.66 3.98 0.08
CA ASP A 21 -17.02 4.46 -0.21
C ASP A 21 -17.32 4.75 -1.70
N GLY A 22 -16.60 4.08 -2.60
CA GLY A 22 -16.78 4.24 -4.06
C GLY A 22 -16.18 5.52 -4.63
N LYS A 23 -15.35 6.24 -3.86
CA LYS A 23 -14.65 7.44 -4.31
C LYS A 23 -13.14 7.27 -4.19
N LEU A 24 -12.44 7.78 -5.20
CA LEU A 24 -11.01 7.97 -5.20
C LEU A 24 -10.73 9.46 -5.05
N HIS A 25 -9.96 9.85 -4.04
CA HIS A 25 -9.53 11.22 -3.84
C HIS A 25 -8.27 11.55 -4.66
N ASP A 26 -8.07 12.83 -4.96
CA ASP A 26 -6.91 13.29 -5.75
C ASP A 26 -5.56 12.87 -5.14
N ARG A 27 -5.47 12.80 -3.82
CA ARG A 27 -4.27 12.35 -3.11
C ARG A 27 -3.98 10.87 -3.36
N GLU A 28 -5.02 10.04 -3.37
CA GLU A 28 -4.91 8.61 -3.65
C GLU A 28 -4.57 8.38 -5.11
N TYR A 29 -5.16 9.14 -6.04
CA TYR A 29 -4.79 9.08 -7.45
C TYR A 29 -3.33 9.47 -7.70
N GLN A 30 -2.87 10.58 -7.11
CA GLN A 30 -1.47 11.00 -7.22
C GLN A 30 -0.52 9.93 -6.68
N PHE A 31 -0.85 9.34 -5.55
CA PHE A 31 -0.07 8.25 -4.97
C PHE A 31 0.00 7.03 -5.89
N LEU A 32 -1.15 6.56 -6.38
CA LEU A 32 -1.22 5.44 -7.32
C LEU A 32 -0.45 5.71 -8.62
N SER A 33 -0.42 6.97 -9.07
CA SER A 33 0.37 7.40 -10.23
C SER A 33 1.87 7.33 -9.96
N ILE A 34 2.33 7.71 -8.76
CA ILE A 34 3.74 7.56 -8.38
C ILE A 34 4.11 6.09 -8.37
N VAL A 35 3.29 5.23 -7.75
CA VAL A 35 3.56 3.78 -7.71
C VAL A 35 3.54 3.15 -9.10
N ALA A 36 2.64 3.59 -9.99
CA ALA A 36 2.64 3.14 -11.38
C ALA A 36 3.93 3.51 -12.12
N GLN A 37 4.47 4.72 -11.88
CA GLN A 37 5.75 5.15 -12.44
C GLN A 37 6.92 4.31 -11.92
N GLU A 38 6.98 4.06 -10.61
CA GLU A 38 8.02 3.22 -10.00
C GLU A 38 7.97 1.78 -10.50
N LEU A 39 6.78 1.24 -10.69
CA LEU A 39 6.59 -0.09 -11.30
C LEU A 39 6.89 -0.11 -12.80
N GLN A 40 7.21 1.03 -13.43
CA GLN A 40 7.39 1.18 -14.87
C GLN A 40 6.16 0.72 -15.65
N VAL A 41 4.97 0.97 -15.10
CA VAL A 41 3.69 0.73 -15.76
C VAL A 41 3.37 1.94 -16.63
N LYS A 42 2.96 1.69 -17.87
CA LYS A 42 2.59 2.75 -18.81
C LYS A 42 1.37 3.51 -18.28
N SER A 43 1.36 4.83 -18.46
CA SER A 43 0.24 5.67 -18.03
C SER A 43 -1.10 5.27 -18.66
N GLU A 44 -1.11 4.73 -19.88
CA GLU A 44 -2.32 4.20 -20.51
C GLU A 44 -2.83 2.95 -19.77
N ASP A 45 -1.94 1.99 -19.48
CA ASP A 45 -2.31 0.79 -18.75
C ASP A 45 -2.79 1.14 -17.34
N PHE A 46 -2.11 2.06 -16.65
CA PHE A 46 -2.56 2.57 -15.34
C PHE A 46 -3.97 3.18 -15.40
N LYS A 47 -4.26 4.01 -16.41
CA LYS A 47 -5.60 4.58 -16.60
C LYS A 47 -6.65 3.52 -16.92
N ASN A 48 -6.28 2.48 -17.67
CA ASN A 48 -7.18 1.38 -18.01
C ASN A 48 -7.61 0.59 -16.77
N LEU A 49 -6.76 0.50 -15.74
CA LEU A 49 -7.11 -0.17 -14.47
C LEU A 49 -8.31 0.46 -13.73
N PHE A 50 -8.64 1.73 -14.01
CA PHE A 50 -9.82 2.40 -13.46
C PHE A 50 -11.10 2.17 -14.30
N HIS A 51 -10.94 1.71 -15.54
CA HIS A 51 -12.05 1.45 -16.47
C HIS A 51 -12.49 -0.02 -16.45
N GLU A 52 -11.61 -0.93 -16.06
CA GLU A 52 -12.03 -2.28 -15.70
C GLU A 52 -12.93 -2.19 -14.46
N GLU A 53 -14.05 -2.93 -14.44
CA GLU A 53 -14.86 -3.05 -13.22
C GLU A 53 -13.97 -3.59 -12.11
N LEU A 54 -13.45 -2.69 -11.29
CA LEU A 54 -12.80 -2.99 -10.03
C LEU A 54 -13.87 -3.63 -9.18
N LYS A 55 -13.99 -4.96 -9.28
CA LYS A 55 -14.88 -5.76 -8.45
C LYS A 55 -14.66 -5.26 -7.04
N ALA A 56 -15.67 -4.60 -6.48
CA ALA A 56 -15.64 -4.10 -5.12
C ALA A 56 -15.19 -5.28 -4.25
N LEU A 57 -13.92 -5.25 -3.84
CA LEU A 57 -13.38 -6.36 -3.09
C LEU A 57 -14.15 -6.37 -1.77
N PRO A 58 -14.58 -7.54 -1.28
CA PRO A 58 -15.31 -7.63 -0.03
C PRO A 58 -14.53 -6.90 1.05
N ILE A 59 -15.24 -6.25 1.98
CA ILE A 59 -14.66 -5.55 3.13
C ILE A 59 -13.59 -6.45 3.74
N LYS A 60 -12.33 -6.05 3.56
CA LYS A 60 -11.20 -6.88 3.93
C LYS A 60 -11.01 -6.84 5.44
N SER A 61 -10.70 -7.97 6.04
CA SER A 61 -10.38 -8.02 7.47
C SER A 61 -9.21 -7.09 7.77
N GLU A 62 -9.11 -6.60 9.00
CA GLU A 62 -8.00 -5.73 9.42
C GLU A 62 -6.62 -6.35 9.12
N GLN A 63 -6.52 -7.67 9.28
CA GLN A 63 -5.37 -8.49 8.89
C GLN A 63 -4.98 -8.31 7.43
N GLN A 64 -5.95 -8.38 6.53
CA GLN A 64 -5.72 -8.18 5.10
C GLN A 64 -5.33 -6.74 4.78
N ARG A 65 -5.89 -5.75 5.50
CA ARG A 65 -5.55 -4.33 5.29
C ARG A 65 -4.12 -4.01 5.70
N ILE A 66 -3.65 -4.53 6.84
CA ILE A 66 -2.26 -4.35 7.27
C ILE A 66 -1.29 -5.14 6.40
N HIS A 67 -1.60 -6.38 6.00
CA HIS A 67 -0.78 -7.10 5.04
C HIS A 67 -0.62 -6.34 3.73
N GLN A 68 -1.70 -5.72 3.26
CA GLN A 68 -1.63 -4.86 2.08
C GLN A 68 -0.78 -3.62 2.35
N PHE A 69 -0.98 -2.94 3.48
CA PHE A 69 -0.17 -1.79 3.86
C PHE A 69 1.32 -2.11 3.94
N TYR A 70 1.69 -3.26 4.49
CA TYR A 70 3.08 -3.72 4.53
C TYR A 70 3.65 -3.96 3.12
N ARG A 71 2.88 -4.59 2.22
CA ARG A 71 3.29 -4.76 0.80
C ARG A 71 3.51 -3.41 0.12
N LEU A 72 2.63 -2.44 0.40
CA LEU A 72 2.73 -1.08 -0.12
C LEU A 72 4.00 -0.39 0.38
N ALA A 73 4.28 -0.49 1.68
CA ALA A 73 5.48 0.07 2.27
C ALA A 73 6.75 -0.56 1.69
N LEU A 74 6.75 -1.88 1.45
CA LEU A 74 7.89 -2.60 0.85
C LEU A 74 8.23 -2.10 -0.55
N LEU A 75 7.22 -1.87 -1.38
CA LEU A 75 7.39 -1.38 -2.75
C LEU A 75 8.01 0.02 -2.76
N MET A 76 7.61 0.87 -1.81
CA MET A 76 8.17 2.21 -1.66
C MET A 76 9.58 2.22 -1.07
N HIS A 77 9.95 1.18 -0.33
CA HIS A 77 11.28 1.06 0.27
C HIS A 77 12.33 0.51 -0.71
N CYS A 78 11.94 0.04 -1.91
CA CYS A 78 12.87 -0.56 -2.89
C CYS A 78 13.96 0.41 -3.39
N ASP A 79 13.72 1.73 -3.37
CA ASP A 79 14.70 2.74 -3.79
C ASP A 79 15.54 3.32 -2.64
N GLY A 80 15.39 2.78 -1.42
CA GLY A 80 16.29 3.03 -0.30
C GLY A 80 16.17 4.39 0.38
N VAL A 81 15.33 5.31 -0.12
CA VAL A 81 15.03 6.60 0.53
C VAL A 81 13.57 6.96 0.30
N LEU A 82 12.73 6.78 1.34
CA LEU A 82 11.40 7.41 1.35
C LEU A 82 11.59 8.91 1.57
N HIS A 83 11.14 9.72 0.62
CA HIS A 83 11.09 11.17 0.78
C HIS A 83 9.97 11.56 1.78
N GLU A 84 10.09 12.72 2.44
CA GLU A 84 9.11 13.20 3.43
C GLU A 84 7.66 13.20 2.90
N LYS A 85 7.47 13.56 1.62
CA LYS A 85 6.16 13.54 0.96
C LYS A 85 5.57 12.14 0.83
N GLU A 86 6.42 11.17 0.57
CA GLU A 86 6.06 9.76 0.44
C GLU A 86 5.71 9.15 1.79
N GLU A 87 6.44 9.52 2.83
CA GLU A 87 6.18 9.10 4.21
C GLU A 87 4.82 9.64 4.72
N ILE A 88 4.49 10.89 4.37
CA ILE A 88 3.18 11.48 4.69
C ILE A 88 2.07 10.77 3.91
N ALA A 89 2.28 10.51 2.62
CA ALA A 89 1.29 9.86 1.77
C ALA A 89 0.98 8.43 2.25
N ILE A 90 2.00 7.64 2.57
CA ILE A 90 1.80 6.26 3.04
C ILE A 90 1.11 6.22 4.40
N LYS A 91 1.45 7.13 5.33
CA LYS A 91 0.75 7.22 6.62
C LYS A 91 -0.72 7.57 6.44
N GLN A 92 -1.03 8.54 5.58
CA GLN A 92 -2.41 8.92 5.29
C GLN A 92 -3.18 7.76 4.65
N MET A 93 -2.54 6.99 3.77
CA MET A 93 -3.16 5.82 3.16
C MET A 93 -3.48 4.73 4.19
N GLY A 94 -2.55 4.42 5.11
CA GLY A 94 -2.84 3.45 6.17
C GLY A 94 -4.03 3.89 7.03
N VAL A 95 -4.14 5.20 7.33
CA VAL A 95 -5.31 5.75 8.05
C VAL A 95 -6.58 5.60 7.24
N ASN A 96 -6.55 5.92 5.94
CA ASN A 96 -7.70 5.77 5.05
C ASN A 96 -8.12 4.29 4.99
N MET A 97 -7.17 3.36 4.92
CA MET A 97 -7.40 1.90 5.00
C MET A 97 -7.96 1.44 6.37
N GLY A 98 -8.28 2.34 7.29
CA GLY A 98 -8.83 2.01 8.60
C GLY A 98 -7.83 1.24 9.46
N LEU A 99 -6.54 1.53 9.31
CA LEU A 99 -5.48 1.02 10.17
C LEU A 99 -5.19 2.03 11.27
N ASN A 100 -4.91 1.53 12.47
CA ASN A 100 -4.59 2.42 13.56
C ASN A 100 -3.18 3.05 13.35
N PRO A 101 -3.05 4.39 13.48
CA PRO A 101 -1.80 5.14 13.27
C PRO A 101 -0.57 4.59 14.00
N PHE A 102 -0.76 3.96 15.17
CA PHE A 102 0.33 3.33 15.92
C PHE A 102 0.93 2.13 15.18
N ALA A 103 0.10 1.27 14.57
CA ALA A 103 0.61 0.15 13.77
C ALA A 103 1.34 0.64 12.52
N ILE A 104 0.78 1.65 11.84
CA ILE A 104 1.40 2.27 10.66
C ILE A 104 2.82 2.73 11.01
N LYS A 105 2.97 3.49 12.09
CA LYS A 105 4.27 4.01 12.54
C LYS A 105 5.24 2.88 12.92
N ARG A 106 4.76 1.83 13.59
CA ARG A 106 5.58 0.67 13.97
C ARG A 106 6.09 -0.10 12.77
N ILE A 107 5.23 -0.33 11.77
CA ILE A 107 5.59 -1.00 10.52
C ILE A 107 6.66 -0.20 9.79
N LEU A 108 6.44 1.10 9.54
CA LEU A 108 7.42 1.94 8.84
C LEU A 108 8.77 1.99 9.57
N LYS A 109 8.75 2.12 10.90
CA LYS A 109 9.98 2.11 11.70
C LYS A 109 10.72 0.77 11.61
N ALA A 110 10.01 -0.36 11.69
CA ALA A 110 10.62 -1.68 11.57
C ALA A 110 11.21 -1.92 10.17
N MET A 111 10.68 -1.26 9.15
CA MET A 111 11.23 -1.32 7.78
C MET A 111 12.50 -0.51 7.65
N GLU A 112 12.54 0.71 8.19
CA GLU A 112 13.75 1.55 8.22
C GLU A 112 14.91 0.87 8.98
N GLU A 113 14.59 0.13 10.04
CA GLU A 113 15.58 -0.64 10.82
C GLU A 113 16.03 -1.94 10.11
N SER A 114 15.36 -2.35 9.03
CA SER A 114 15.68 -3.57 8.29
C SER A 114 16.61 -3.28 7.10
N PRO A 115 17.72 -4.02 6.95
CA PRO A 115 18.68 -3.80 5.86
C PRO A 115 18.09 -3.98 4.45
N ASN A 116 16.97 -4.70 4.32
CA ASN A 116 16.27 -4.92 3.04
C ASN A 116 14.82 -4.39 3.07
N GLY A 117 14.44 -3.59 4.07
CA GLY A 117 13.06 -3.14 4.27
C GLY A 117 12.07 -4.23 4.71
N MET A 118 12.51 -5.48 4.82
CA MET A 118 11.66 -6.62 5.20
C MET A 118 11.55 -6.74 6.72
N ILE A 119 10.31 -6.77 7.21
CA ILE A 119 9.98 -7.06 8.61
C ILE A 119 9.79 -8.57 8.78
N ASP A 120 10.21 -9.09 9.94
CA ASP A 120 9.91 -10.46 10.35
C ASP A 120 8.39 -10.70 10.44
N PRO A 121 7.86 -11.82 9.92
CA PRO A 121 6.44 -12.14 9.99
C PRO A 121 5.86 -12.16 11.41
N GLY A 122 6.65 -12.56 12.41
CA GLY A 122 6.26 -12.55 13.82
C GLY A 122 6.07 -11.15 14.35
N MET A 123 6.96 -10.22 13.99
CA MET A 123 6.83 -8.81 14.37
C MET A 123 5.59 -8.15 13.75
N LEU A 124 5.23 -8.52 12.51
CA LEU A 124 4.00 -8.04 11.89
C LEU A 124 2.77 -8.53 12.69
N ILE A 125 2.75 -9.82 13.07
CA ILE A 125 1.71 -10.44 13.94
C ILE A 125 1.63 -9.79 15.33
N ASP A 126 2.75 -9.35 15.89
CA ASP A 126 2.74 -8.68 17.19
C ASP A 126 2.15 -7.28 17.09
N ILE A 127 2.50 -6.52 16.04
CA ILE A 127 1.88 -5.22 15.75
C ILE A 127 0.36 -5.36 15.58
N PHE A 128 -0.10 -6.45 14.96
CA PHE A 128 -1.53 -6.78 14.87
C PHE A 128 -2.20 -7.00 16.22
N LYS A 129 -1.60 -7.82 17.09
CA LYS A 129 -2.19 -8.21 18.38
C LYS A 129 -2.24 -7.05 19.36
N GLU A 130 -1.26 -6.16 19.33
CA GLU A 130 -1.21 -4.98 20.19
C GLU A 130 -2.35 -3.99 19.94
N GLN A 131 -3.00 -4.01 18.76
CA GLN A 131 -4.15 -3.12 18.48
C GLN A 131 -5.45 -3.60 19.12
N LEU A 132 -5.51 -4.87 19.53
CA LEU A 132 -6.70 -5.51 20.11
C LEU A 132 -6.73 -5.43 21.65
N ASN A 133 -5.67 -4.90 22.27
CA ASN A 133 -5.51 -4.71 23.72
C ASN A 133 -5.54 -3.22 24.09
#